data_AF-A0A553PG57-F1
#
_entry.id   AF-A0A553PG57-F1
#
_cell.length_a   1.000
_cell.length_b   1.000
_cell.length_c   1.000
_cell.angle_alpha   90.00
_cell.angle_beta   90.00
_cell.angle_gamma   90.00
#
_symmetry.space_group_name_H-M   'P 1'
#
loop_
_entity.id
_entity.type
_entity.pdbx_description
1 polymer ?
#
loop_
_entity_poly.entity_id
_entity_poly.type
_entity_poly.pdbx_seq_one_letter_code
_entity_poly.pdbx_strand_id
1 'polypeptide(L)'
;MVQEPLLLILAFFIFFALTIVYVRLDFAITKDESSEIRMRVAGLCNKIMNHQDKRFKQYEQIDEALAKYKAYKEQAQFQSAAKKVANEAKTENQAIVDLLPALKAISGDTAEKVAEIQRLDRVIREHQNNQAAIFDKFLTSKLNKSQFVEQELSLVKKRDEAREKIDQIYNHLRGV
;
A
#
# COMPACT_ATOMS: atom_id res chain seq x y z
N MET A 1 43.84 7.97 49.23
CA MET A 1 43.50 6.69 48.55
C MET A 1 42.21 6.75 47.73
N VAL A 2 41.25 7.65 48.00
CA VAL A 2 40.02 7.81 47.17
C VAL A 2 40.22 8.69 45.93
N GLN A 3 41.27 9.51 45.91
CA GLN A 3 41.51 10.51 44.86
C GLN A 3 41.96 9.89 43.52
N GLU A 4 42.77 8.83 43.57
CA GLU A 4 43.23 8.08 42.39
C GLU A 4 42.08 7.39 41.63
N PRO A 5 41.16 6.64 42.29
CA PRO A 5 40.03 6.05 41.58
C PRO A 5 39.03 7.10 41.08
N LEU A 6 38.89 8.24 41.77
CA LEU A 6 37.98 9.32 41.36
C LEU A 6 38.48 10.06 40.11
N LEU A 7 39.80 10.23 39.98
CA LEU A 7 40.42 10.80 38.77
C LEU A 7 40.16 9.94 37.53
N LEU A 8 40.21 8.61 37.69
CA LEU A 8 39.97 7.66 36.62
C LEU A 8 38.50 7.70 36.16
N ILE A 9 37.56 7.74 37.11
CA ILE A 9 36.12 7.91 36.83
C ILE A 9 35.86 9.23 36.08
N LEU A 10 36.48 10.33 36.52
CA LEU A 10 36.33 11.63 35.87
C LEU A 10 36.86 11.63 34.43
N ALA A 11 38.01 10.99 34.18
CA ALA A 11 38.58 10.87 32.85
C ALA A 11 37.67 10.08 31.89
N PHE A 12 37.13 8.95 32.35
CA PHE A 12 36.17 8.17 31.56
C PHE A 12 34.85 8.93 31.34
N PHE A 13 34.38 9.67 32.33
CA PHE A 13 33.19 10.50 32.20
C PHE A 13 33.36 11.61 31.16
N ILE A 14 34.50 12.31 31.16
CA ILE A 14 34.82 13.34 30.17
C ILE A 14 34.93 12.72 28.77
N PHE A 15 35.56 11.56 28.64
CA PHE A 15 35.68 10.85 27.36
C PHE A 15 34.31 10.46 26.79
N PHE A 16 33.42 9.96 27.66
CA PHE A 16 32.06 9.59 27.27
C PHE A 16 31.22 10.82 26.90
N ALA A 17 31.35 11.91 27.67
CA ALA A 17 30.69 13.17 27.37
C ALA A 17 31.13 13.75 26.02
N LEU A 18 32.43 13.70 25.72
CA LEU A 18 32.99 14.12 24.42
C LEU A 18 32.44 13.29 23.26
N THR A 19 32.30 11.98 23.46
CA THR A 19 31.73 11.07 22.45
C THR A 19 30.25 11.39 22.20
N ILE A 20 29.47 11.64 23.25
CA ILE A 20 28.07 12.05 23.12
C ILE A 20 27.95 13.38 22.38
N VAL A 21 28.80 14.35 22.72
CA VAL A 21 28.84 15.66 22.05
C VAL A 21 29.25 15.49 20.59
N TYR A 22 30.24 14.66 20.27
CA TYR A 22 30.68 14.40 18.90
C TYR A 22 29.58 13.80 18.02
N VAL A 23 28.84 12.80 18.51
CA VAL A 23 27.74 12.16 17.75
C VAL A 23 26.52 13.10 17.61
N ARG A 24 26.35 14.06 18.52
CA ARG A 24 25.24 15.05 18.47
C ARG A 24 25.60 16.34 17.73
N LEU A 25 26.88 16.65 17.58
CA LEU A 25 27.36 17.79 16.79
C LEU A 25 27.38 17.39 15.32
N ASP A 26 26.29 17.71 14.64
CA ASP A 26 26.14 17.53 13.20
C ASP A 26 26.98 18.59 12.44
N PHE A 27 28.29 18.35 12.29
CA PHE A 27 29.18 19.20 11.49
C PHE A 27 29.19 18.78 10.01
N ALA A 28 28.05 18.87 9.34
CA ALA A 28 27.97 18.74 7.88
C ALA A 28 28.24 20.11 7.23
N ILE A 29 29.42 20.28 6.60
CA ILE A 29 29.86 21.53 5.94
C ILE A 29 29.00 21.88 4.72
N THR A 30 28.36 20.89 4.10
CA THR A 30 27.35 21.09 3.05
C THR A 30 26.22 20.14 3.33
N LYS A 31 25.04 20.69 3.60
CA LYS A 31 23.81 19.92 3.77
C LYS A 31 23.50 19.28 2.42
N ASP A 32 23.67 17.97 2.28
CA ASP A 32 23.29 17.26 1.05
C ASP A 32 21.75 17.20 1.00
N GLU A 33 21.16 18.31 0.57
CA GLU A 33 19.73 18.50 0.37
C GLU A 33 19.16 17.41 -0.56
N SER A 34 19.97 16.91 -1.49
CA SER A 34 19.57 15.82 -2.38
C SER A 34 19.43 14.49 -1.64
N SER A 35 20.32 14.17 -0.69
CA SER A 35 20.18 12.97 0.16
C SER A 35 18.98 13.04 1.09
N GLU A 36 18.71 14.21 1.67
CA GLU A 36 17.58 14.41 2.58
C GLU A 36 16.24 14.31 1.82
N ILE A 37 16.19 14.90 0.62
CA ILE A 37 15.04 14.77 -0.29
C ILE A 37 14.81 13.31 -0.67
N ARG A 38 15.86 12.56 -1.06
CA ARG A 38 15.74 11.12 -1.36
C ARG A 38 15.20 10.33 -0.17
N MET A 39 15.71 10.60 1.04
CA MET A 39 15.25 9.91 2.26
C MET A 39 13.80 10.25 2.59
N ARG A 40 13.36 11.49 2.38
CA ARG A 40 11.96 11.91 2.55
C ARG A 40 11.04 11.25 1.53
N VAL A 41 11.46 11.16 0.26
CA VAL A 41 10.71 10.45 -0.80
C VAL A 41 10.58 8.97 -0.45
N ALA A 42 11.66 8.29 -0.09
CA ALA A 42 11.64 6.89 0.31
C ALA A 42 10.75 6.66 1.54
N GLY A 43 10.77 7.58 2.52
CA GLY A 43 9.90 7.51 3.69
C GLY A 43 8.41 7.61 3.35
N LEU A 44 8.04 8.50 2.43
CA LEU A 44 6.66 8.62 1.95
C LEU A 44 6.25 7.40 1.09
N CYS A 45 7.14 6.92 0.23
CA CYS A 45 6.91 5.73 -0.60
C CYS A 45 6.65 4.50 0.28
N ASN A 46 7.47 4.28 1.31
CA ASN A 46 7.28 3.17 2.25
C ASN A 46 5.91 3.23 2.97
N LYS A 47 5.45 4.41 3.36
CA LYS A 47 4.12 4.56 3.95
C LYS A 47 3.02 4.17 2.95
N ILE A 48 3.11 4.67 1.73
CA ILE A 48 2.16 4.34 0.65
C ILE A 48 2.18 2.84 0.35
N MET A 49 3.36 2.22 0.31
CA MET A 49 3.51 0.79 0.08
C MET A 49 2.86 -0.04 1.18
N ASN A 50 3.01 0.34 2.46
CA ASN A 50 2.33 -0.35 3.57
C ASN A 50 0.79 -0.32 3.42
N HIS A 51 0.23 0.80 2.95
CA HIS A 51 -1.19 0.90 2.64
C HIS A 51 -1.57 0.05 1.43
N GLN A 52 -0.71 -0.02 0.42
CA GLN A 52 -0.91 -0.84 -0.76
C GLN A 52 -0.85 -2.35 -0.45
N ASP A 53 0.00 -2.79 0.47
CA ASP A 53 0.06 -4.18 0.93
C ASP A 53 -1.25 -4.64 1.58
N LYS A 54 -1.89 -3.74 2.34
CA LYS A 54 -3.21 -4.01 2.90
C LYS A 54 -4.28 -4.10 1.82
N ARG A 55 -4.21 -3.27 0.78
CA ARG A 55 -5.11 -3.36 -0.37
C ARG A 55 -4.96 -4.68 -1.12
N PHE A 56 -3.74 -5.20 -1.27
CA PHE A 56 -3.55 -6.52 -1.89
C PHE A 56 -4.26 -7.63 -1.10
N LYS A 57 -4.18 -7.60 0.24
CA LYS A 57 -4.93 -8.51 1.10
C LYS A 57 -6.44 -8.36 0.95
N GLN A 58 -6.93 -7.12 0.79
CA GLN A 58 -8.36 -6.86 0.56
C GLN A 58 -8.85 -7.44 -0.77
N TYR A 59 -8.04 -7.39 -1.82
CA TYR A 59 -8.39 -8.02 -3.10
C TYR A 59 -8.57 -9.52 -2.95
N GLU A 60 -7.64 -10.18 -2.23
CA GLU A 60 -7.71 -11.62 -1.96
C GLU A 60 -8.94 -12.00 -1.14
N GLN A 61 -9.29 -11.20 -0.13
CA GLN A 61 -10.50 -11.43 0.69
C GLN A 61 -11.79 -11.36 -0.13
N ILE A 62 -11.89 -10.41 -1.07
CA ILE A 62 -13.04 -10.32 -1.97
C ILE A 62 -13.07 -11.50 -2.94
N ASP A 63 -11.91 -11.88 -3.50
CA ASP A 63 -11.82 -13.01 -4.43
C ASP A 63 -12.21 -14.34 -3.73
N GLU A 64 -11.79 -14.54 -2.48
CA GLU A 64 -12.20 -15.68 -1.66
C GLU A 64 -13.71 -15.65 -1.36
N ALA A 65 -14.25 -14.48 -1.00
CA ALA A 65 -15.67 -14.31 -0.77
C ALA A 65 -16.51 -14.57 -2.04
N LEU A 66 -16.02 -14.14 -3.22
CA LEU A 66 -16.63 -14.44 -4.51
C LEU A 66 -16.59 -15.92 -4.83
N ALA A 67 -15.47 -16.62 -4.54
CA ALA A 67 -15.37 -18.06 -4.74
C ALA A 67 -16.37 -18.82 -3.87
N LYS A 68 -16.49 -18.45 -2.58
CA LYS A 68 -17.51 -19.00 -1.67
C LYS A 68 -18.91 -18.69 -2.15
N TYR A 69 -19.16 -17.48 -2.65
CA TYR A 69 -20.47 -17.13 -3.19
C TYR A 69 -20.84 -18.00 -4.39
N LYS A 70 -19.90 -18.26 -5.30
CA LYS A 70 -20.11 -19.14 -6.45
C LYS A 70 -20.38 -20.59 -6.05
N ALA A 71 -19.71 -21.08 -5.01
CA ALA A 71 -19.86 -22.44 -4.51
C ALA A 71 -21.17 -22.66 -3.73
N TYR A 72 -21.48 -21.78 -2.78
CA TYR A 72 -22.57 -21.97 -1.82
C TYR A 72 -23.82 -21.15 -2.13
N LYS A 73 -23.74 -20.18 -3.07
CA LYS A 73 -24.84 -19.29 -3.46
C LYS A 73 -25.39 -18.42 -2.31
N GLU A 74 -24.60 -18.22 -1.26
CA GLU A 74 -24.97 -17.39 -0.11
C GLU A 74 -24.70 -15.90 -0.34
N GLN A 75 -25.64 -15.22 -1.01
CA GLN A 75 -25.49 -13.81 -1.37
C GLN A 75 -25.35 -12.88 -0.16
N ALA A 76 -26.10 -13.16 0.93
CA ALA A 76 -26.06 -12.35 2.13
C ALA A 76 -24.68 -12.37 2.82
N GLN A 77 -24.01 -13.53 2.82
CA GLN A 77 -22.68 -13.68 3.40
C GLN A 77 -21.63 -12.93 2.57
N PHE A 78 -21.70 -13.03 1.25
CA PHE A 78 -20.86 -12.26 0.34
C PHE A 78 -21.03 -10.75 0.53
N GLN A 79 -22.28 -10.26 0.57
CA GLN A 79 -22.57 -8.83 0.75
C GLN A 79 -22.04 -8.30 2.08
N SER A 80 -22.09 -9.11 3.15
CA SER A 80 -21.50 -8.76 4.45
C SER A 80 -19.98 -8.63 4.36
N ALA A 81 -19.31 -9.62 3.76
CA ALA A 81 -17.86 -9.60 3.56
C ALA A 81 -17.42 -8.43 2.67
N ALA A 82 -18.13 -8.19 1.57
CA ALA A 82 -17.84 -7.10 0.64
C ALA A 82 -17.99 -5.72 1.31
N LYS A 83 -19.02 -5.52 2.14
CA LYS A 83 -19.20 -4.28 2.92
C LYS A 83 -18.06 -4.07 3.93
N LYS A 84 -17.64 -5.13 4.61
CA LYS A 84 -16.51 -5.06 5.55
C LYS A 84 -15.24 -4.60 4.83
N VAL A 85 -14.88 -5.25 3.72
CA VAL A 85 -13.70 -4.90 2.94
C VAL A 85 -13.82 -3.48 2.35
N ALA A 86 -15.01 -3.06 1.89
CA ALA A 86 -15.21 -1.71 1.38
C ALA A 86 -14.96 -0.62 2.43
N ASN A 87 -15.34 -0.86 3.69
CA ASN A 87 -15.07 0.06 4.79
C ASN A 87 -13.57 0.14 5.10
N GLU A 88 -12.88 -0.99 5.14
CA GLU A 88 -11.43 -1.03 5.35
C GLU A 88 -10.68 -0.36 4.19
N ALA A 89 -11.09 -0.62 2.95
CA ALA A 89 -10.52 0.00 1.76
C ALA A 89 -10.70 1.52 1.77
N LYS A 90 -11.82 2.05 2.26
CA LYS A 90 -12.03 3.50 2.38
C LYS A 90 -10.95 4.17 3.23
N THR A 91 -10.59 3.55 4.36
CA THR A 91 -9.54 4.04 5.25
C THR A 91 -8.18 4.06 4.57
N GLU A 92 -7.80 2.95 3.92
CA GLU A 92 -6.51 2.85 3.24
C GLU A 92 -6.43 3.77 2.00
N ASN A 93 -7.54 3.95 1.28
CA ASN A 93 -7.65 4.88 0.16
C ASN A 93 -7.46 6.32 0.62
N GLN A 94 -8.12 6.72 1.71
CA GLN A 94 -8.00 8.06 2.26
C GLN A 94 -6.56 8.33 2.70
N ALA A 95 -5.92 7.38 3.39
CA ALA A 95 -4.53 7.52 3.81
C ALA A 95 -3.58 7.77 2.63
N ILE A 96 -3.75 7.08 1.49
CA ILE A 96 -2.93 7.33 0.30
C ILE A 96 -3.25 8.69 -0.34
N VAL A 97 -4.52 9.08 -0.38
CA VAL A 97 -4.94 10.40 -0.87
C VAL A 97 -4.31 11.52 -0.04
N ASP A 98 -4.23 11.36 1.28
CA ASP A 98 -3.65 12.36 2.18
C ASP A 98 -2.12 12.46 2.05
N LEU A 99 -1.45 11.37 1.67
CA LEU A 99 0.00 11.33 1.45
C LEU A 99 0.43 11.84 0.06
N LEU A 100 -0.48 11.81 -0.92
CA LEU A 100 -0.19 12.17 -2.31
C LEU A 100 0.31 13.62 -2.51
N PRO A 101 -0.29 14.65 -1.87
CA PRO A 101 0.18 16.03 -2.01
C PRO A 101 1.60 16.23 -1.48
N ALA A 102 1.94 15.58 -0.36
CA ALA A 102 3.28 15.64 0.22
C ALA A 102 4.30 14.97 -0.70
N LEU A 103 3.96 13.83 -1.32
CA LEU A 103 4.81 13.18 -2.31
C LEU A 103 4.98 14.06 -3.56
N LYS A 104 3.89 14.65 -4.07
CA LYS A 104 3.90 15.52 -5.27
C LYS A 104 4.77 16.77 -5.10
N ALA A 105 4.84 17.32 -3.88
CA ALA A 105 5.68 18.47 -3.58
C ALA A 105 7.19 18.15 -3.66
N ILE A 106 7.57 16.87 -3.55
CA ILE A 106 8.98 16.44 -3.49
C ILE A 106 9.38 15.70 -4.77
N SER A 107 8.51 14.83 -5.29
CA SER A 107 8.68 14.09 -6.54
C SER A 107 7.36 13.97 -7.31
N GLY A 108 7.25 14.74 -8.40
CA GLY A 108 6.08 14.71 -9.29
C GLY A 108 5.92 13.37 -10.01
N ASP A 109 7.01 12.81 -10.55
CA ASP A 109 7.00 11.53 -11.28
C ASP A 109 6.54 10.36 -10.39
N THR A 110 7.06 10.28 -9.16
CA THR A 110 6.64 9.25 -8.20
C THR A 110 5.18 9.42 -7.79
N ALA A 111 4.70 10.66 -7.64
CA ALA A 111 3.31 10.94 -7.31
C ALA A 111 2.34 10.54 -8.45
N GLU A 112 2.72 10.73 -9.71
CA GLU A 112 1.91 10.29 -10.87
C GLU A 112 1.76 8.77 -10.90
N LYS A 113 2.84 8.04 -10.61
CA LYS A 113 2.81 6.57 -10.49
C LYS A 113 1.87 6.09 -9.38
N VAL A 114 1.90 6.75 -8.21
CA VAL A 114 0.96 6.43 -7.12
C VAL A 114 -0.49 6.80 -7.49
N ALA A 115 -0.70 7.90 -8.22
CA ALA A 115 -2.02 8.27 -8.72
C ALA A 115 -2.56 7.23 -9.71
N GLU A 116 -1.71 6.65 -10.56
CA GLU A 116 -2.10 5.55 -11.45
C GLU A 116 -2.49 4.29 -10.66
N ILE A 117 -1.77 3.96 -9.58
CA ILE A 117 -2.17 2.89 -8.65
C ILE A 117 -3.59 3.13 -8.11
N GLN A 118 -3.94 4.36 -7.72
CA GLN A 118 -5.30 4.70 -7.27
C GLN A 118 -6.35 4.45 -8.35
N ARG A 119 -6.02 4.78 -9.60
CA ARG A 119 -6.92 4.60 -10.74
C ARG A 119 -7.14 3.11 -11.05
N LEU A 120 -6.08 2.32 -11.05
CA LEU A 120 -6.13 0.87 -11.28
C LEU A 120 -6.87 0.14 -10.13
N ASP A 121 -6.65 0.54 -8.88
CA ASP A 121 -7.36 0.02 -7.71
C ASP A 121 -8.89 0.22 -7.80
N ARG A 122 -9.33 1.38 -8.32
CA ARG A 122 -10.76 1.61 -8.63
C ARG A 122 -11.29 0.64 -9.69
N VAL A 123 -10.52 0.39 -10.75
CA VAL A 123 -10.89 -0.54 -11.83
C VAL A 123 -11.01 -1.97 -11.31
N ILE A 124 -10.06 -2.42 -10.48
CA ILE A 124 -10.09 -3.76 -9.87
C ILE A 124 -11.38 -3.95 -9.06
N ARG A 125 -11.72 -3.01 -8.19
CA ARG A 125 -12.95 -3.09 -7.38
C ARG A 125 -14.22 -3.06 -8.21
N GLU A 126 -14.25 -2.25 -9.26
CA GLU A 126 -15.37 -2.21 -10.19
C GLU A 126 -15.57 -3.57 -10.87
N HIS A 127 -14.49 -4.21 -11.32
CA HIS A 127 -14.55 -5.54 -11.92
C HIS A 127 -14.98 -6.63 -10.93
N GLN A 128 -14.54 -6.57 -9.67
CA GLN A 128 -15.02 -7.49 -8.62
C GLN A 128 -16.53 -7.34 -8.36
N ASN A 129 -17.03 -6.10 -8.29
CA ASN A 129 -18.48 -5.85 -8.16
C ASN A 129 -19.26 -6.32 -9.40
N ASN A 130 -18.71 -6.11 -10.59
CA ASN A 130 -19.32 -6.58 -11.84
C ASN A 130 -19.37 -8.12 -11.92
N GLN A 131 -18.37 -8.82 -11.38
CA GLN A 131 -18.40 -10.28 -11.28
C GLN A 131 -19.53 -10.78 -10.38
N ALA A 132 -19.74 -10.16 -9.22
CA ALA A 132 -20.88 -10.47 -8.36
C ALA A 132 -22.21 -10.24 -9.09
N ALA A 133 -22.36 -9.10 -9.77
CA ALA A 133 -23.58 -8.75 -10.49
C ALA A 133 -23.88 -9.69 -11.67
N ILE A 134 -22.86 -10.15 -12.39
CA ILE A 134 -23.01 -11.11 -13.50
C ILE A 134 -23.40 -12.48 -12.94
N PHE A 135 -22.84 -12.89 -11.80
CA PHE A 135 -23.24 -14.12 -11.14
C PHE A 135 -24.70 -14.06 -10.65
N ASP A 136 -25.16 -12.92 -10.12
CA ASP A 136 -26.57 -12.72 -9.76
C ASP A 136 -27.51 -12.84 -10.99
N LYS A 137 -27.09 -12.28 -12.14
CA LYS A 137 -27.84 -12.41 -13.40
C LYS A 137 -27.89 -13.85 -13.89
N PHE A 138 -26.82 -14.61 -13.71
CA PHE A 138 -26.78 -16.04 -14.02
C PHE A 138 -27.71 -16.85 -13.10
N LEU A 139 -27.70 -16.58 -11.79
CA LEU A 139 -28.60 -17.25 -10.83
C LEU A 139 -30.09 -16.96 -11.10
N THR A 140 -30.41 -15.76 -11.61
CA THR A 140 -31.78 -15.36 -11.96
C THR A 140 -32.18 -15.76 -13.39
N SER A 141 -31.40 -16.62 -14.06
CA SER A 141 -31.62 -17.09 -15.44
C SER A 141 -31.70 -15.98 -16.49
N LYS A 142 -31.26 -14.76 -16.16
CA LYS A 142 -31.17 -13.62 -17.09
C LYS A 142 -29.95 -13.69 -18.01
N LEU A 143 -29.05 -14.65 -17.76
CA LEU A 143 -27.82 -14.87 -18.51
C LEU A 143 -27.65 -16.37 -18.76
N ASN A 144 -27.34 -16.76 -20.00
CA ASN A 144 -27.05 -18.16 -20.30
C ASN A 144 -25.62 -18.54 -19.89
N LYS A 145 -25.33 -19.85 -19.78
CA LYS A 145 -24.03 -20.35 -19.31
C LYS A 145 -22.86 -19.90 -20.20
N SER A 146 -23.05 -19.81 -21.51
CA SER A 146 -22.00 -19.38 -22.45
C SER A 146 -21.64 -17.90 -22.24
N GLN A 147 -22.66 -17.04 -22.13
CA GLN A 147 -22.49 -15.61 -21.88
C GLN A 147 -21.89 -15.32 -20.50
N PHE A 148 -22.27 -16.13 -19.48
CA PHE A 148 -21.68 -16.05 -18.15
C PHE A 148 -20.17 -16.29 -18.20
N VAL A 149 -19.75 -17.42 -18.78
CA VAL A 149 -18.34 -17.81 -18.84
C VAL A 149 -17.52 -16.78 -19.61
N GLU A 150 -18.01 -16.29 -20.74
CA GLU A 150 -17.30 -15.30 -21.56
C GLU A 150 -17.10 -13.96 -20.82
N GLN A 151 -18.16 -13.44 -20.19
CA GLN A 151 -18.07 -12.18 -19.45
C GLN A 151 -17.23 -12.33 -18.18
N GLU A 152 -17.31 -13.45 -17.49
CA GLU A 152 -16.46 -13.76 -16.33
C GLU A 152 -14.99 -13.78 -16.73
N LEU A 153 -14.64 -14.51 -17.79
CA LEU A 153 -13.26 -14.61 -18.29
C LEU A 153 -12.70 -13.23 -18.69
N SER A 154 -13.53 -12.40 -19.35
CA SER A 154 -13.16 -11.02 -19.72
C SER A 154 -12.86 -10.15 -18.50
N LEU A 155 -13.68 -10.26 -17.44
CA LEU A 155 -13.47 -9.50 -16.20
C LEU A 155 -12.25 -9.99 -15.42
N VAL A 156 -12.03 -11.30 -15.34
CA VAL A 156 -10.82 -11.87 -14.71
C VAL A 156 -9.58 -11.35 -15.41
N LYS A 157 -9.54 -11.45 -16.75
CA LYS A 157 -8.39 -10.98 -17.55
C LYS A 157 -8.08 -9.51 -17.32
N LYS A 158 -9.09 -8.63 -17.37
CA LYS A 158 -8.90 -7.18 -17.13
C LYS A 158 -8.43 -6.88 -15.71
N ARG A 159 -8.92 -7.62 -14.72
CA ARG A 159 -8.51 -7.47 -13.32
C ARG A 159 -7.05 -7.89 -13.15
N ASP A 160 -6.65 -9.00 -13.75
CA ASP A 160 -5.29 -9.52 -13.65
C ASP A 160 -4.29 -8.58 -14.37
N GLU A 161 -4.65 -8.05 -15.55
CA GLU A 161 -3.87 -7.01 -16.24
C GLU A 161 -3.71 -5.73 -15.39
N ALA A 162 -4.77 -5.30 -14.69
CA ALA A 162 -4.70 -4.16 -13.79
C ALA A 162 -3.81 -4.45 -12.56
N ARG A 163 -3.87 -5.67 -12.03
CA ARG A 163 -3.04 -6.11 -10.89
C ARG A 163 -1.57 -6.16 -11.27
N GLU A 164 -1.25 -6.71 -12.44
CA GLU A 164 0.12 -6.77 -12.95
C GLU A 164 0.72 -5.37 -13.12
N LYS A 165 -0.06 -4.41 -13.65
CA LYS A 165 0.38 -3.01 -13.74
C LYS A 165 0.63 -2.39 -12.36
N ILE A 166 -0.21 -2.66 -11.38
CA ILE A 166 0.02 -2.20 -10.00
C ILE A 166 1.32 -2.81 -9.45
N ASP A 167 1.56 -4.11 -9.66
CA ASP A 167 2.77 -4.79 -9.19
C ASP A 167 4.04 -4.24 -9.86
N GLN A 168 3.99 -3.94 -11.15
CA GLN A 168 5.10 -3.28 -11.87
C GLN A 168 5.43 -1.92 -11.25
N ILE A 169 4.41 -1.10 -10.98
CA ILE A 169 4.60 0.23 -10.35
C ILE A 169 5.09 0.07 -8.91
N TYR A 170 4.53 -0.87 -8.15
CA TYR A 170 4.93 -1.16 -6.77
C TYR A 170 6.39 -1.58 -6.66
N ASN A 171 6.85 -2.47 -7.55
CA ASN A 171 8.25 -2.90 -7.60
C ASN A 171 9.19 -1.74 -8.00
N HIS A 172 8.72 -0.85 -8.87
CA HIS A 172 9.47 0.36 -9.20
C HIS A 172 9.61 1.29 -7.98
N LEU A 173 8.54 1.50 -7.21
CA LEU A 173 8.55 2.32 -5.99
C LEU A 173 9.43 1.75 -4.87
N ARG A 174 9.59 0.41 -4.82
CA ARG A 174 10.49 -0.26 -3.87
C ARG A 174 11.98 -0.02 -4.18
N GLY A 175 12.31 0.29 -5.43
CA GLY A 175 13.68 0.53 -5.88
C GLY A 175 14.15 1.99 -5.78
N VAL A 176 13.25 2.91 -5.39
CA VAL A 176 13.51 4.36 -5.21
C VAL A 176 13.88 4.65 -3.75
#